data_AF-A0A4Y1RXE8-F1
#
_entry.id   AF-A0A4Y1RXE8-F1
#
_cell.length_a   1.000
_cell.length_b   1.000
_cell.length_c   1.000
_cell.angle_alpha   90.00
_cell.angle_beta   90.00
_cell.angle_gamma   90.00
#
_symmetry.space_group_name_H-M   'P 1'
#
loop_
_entity.id
_entity.type
_entity.pdbx_description
1 polymer ?
#
loop_
_entity_poly.entity_id
_entity_poly.type
_entity_poly.pdbx_seq_one_letter_code
_entity_poly.pdbx_strand_id
1 'polypeptide(L)'
;MKDDFCVAINDTKSPVILNGIAVFVNGKFCKDPKLANANDFFLSGFQIPRSTQNPVGSTVTPANVDQIAGLNTLGISLARIDFGPNGLNPPHTHPRGTEILVVVEGTLYVGFVTSNGDGNRLFTKVLNKGDVFVFPIGLIHFQLNVGHVNAVALAALSSQNPGVITIANAVFGSKPPINPDVLAKAFQVDNKVVDYLQKQFWYNNS
;
A
#
# COMPACT_ATOMS: atom_id res chain seq x y z
N MET A 1 5.95 -23.18 -11.65
CA MET A 1 4.67 -23.46 -12.33
C MET A 1 4.90 -23.28 -13.82
N LYS A 2 4.47 -24.22 -14.65
CA LYS A 2 4.59 -24.17 -16.13
C LYS A 2 3.25 -23.80 -16.79
N ASP A 3 2.33 -23.25 -16.01
CA ASP A 3 0.96 -22.93 -16.43
C ASP A 3 0.82 -21.41 -16.64
N ASP A 4 -0.04 -21.01 -17.57
CA ASP A 4 -0.25 -19.60 -17.93
C ASP A 4 -0.83 -18.76 -16.77
N PHE A 5 -1.56 -19.41 -15.84
CA PHE A 5 -2.17 -18.75 -14.69
C PHE A 5 -2.35 -19.70 -13.50
N CYS A 6 -2.48 -19.14 -12.30
CA CYS A 6 -2.89 -19.84 -11.09
C CYS A 6 -3.84 -18.93 -10.31
N VAL A 7 -5.15 -19.11 -10.49
CA VAL A 7 -6.16 -18.33 -9.75
C VAL A 7 -6.09 -18.70 -8.28
N ALA A 8 -5.90 -17.73 -7.40
CA ALA A 8 -5.90 -17.95 -5.95
C ALA A 8 -7.24 -18.51 -5.44
N ILE A 9 -7.18 -19.48 -4.54
CA ILE A 9 -8.32 -19.82 -3.69
C ILE A 9 -8.35 -18.93 -2.44
N ASN A 10 -9.54 -18.69 -1.91
CA ASN A 10 -9.73 -17.83 -0.76
C ASN A 10 -9.53 -18.61 0.54
N ASP A 11 -8.27 -18.69 0.99
CA ASP A 11 -7.85 -19.47 2.18
C ASP A 11 -8.48 -19.00 3.50
N THR A 12 -9.09 -17.82 3.53
CA THR A 12 -9.68 -17.24 4.76
C THR A 12 -10.90 -17.99 5.28
N LYS A 13 -11.54 -18.83 4.46
CA LYS A 13 -12.74 -19.61 4.87
C LYS A 13 -12.46 -21.07 5.21
N SER A 14 -11.33 -21.64 4.79
CA SER A 14 -10.92 -23.00 5.10
C SER A 14 -9.45 -23.17 4.71
N PRO A 15 -8.53 -23.42 5.66
CA PRO A 15 -7.16 -23.79 5.30
C PRO A 15 -7.18 -25.05 4.44
N VAL A 16 -6.26 -25.15 3.47
CA VAL A 16 -6.08 -26.41 2.75
C VAL A 16 -5.59 -27.45 3.75
N ILE A 17 -6.44 -28.43 4.03
CA ILE A 17 -6.13 -29.54 4.93
C ILE A 17 -5.56 -30.70 4.11
N LEU A 18 -4.30 -31.06 4.38
CA LEU A 18 -3.70 -32.29 3.87
C LEU A 18 -3.47 -33.22 5.06
N ASN A 19 -4.10 -34.40 5.04
CA ASN A 19 -3.99 -35.42 6.11
C ASN A 19 -4.28 -34.87 7.51
N GLY A 20 -5.28 -33.99 7.65
CA GLY A 20 -5.67 -33.39 8.93
C GLY A 20 -4.79 -32.20 9.39
N ILE A 21 -3.80 -31.80 8.59
CA ILE A 21 -2.90 -30.68 8.90
C ILE A 21 -3.19 -29.51 7.97
N ALA A 22 -3.35 -28.31 8.53
CA ALA A 22 -3.43 -27.07 7.77
C ALA A 22 -2.09 -26.76 7.10
N VAL A 23 -2.10 -26.58 5.78
CA VAL A 23 -0.90 -26.30 5.00
C VAL A 23 -0.89 -24.83 4.59
N PHE A 24 0.28 -24.21 4.71
CA PHE A 24 0.53 -22.84 4.28
C PHE A 24 1.62 -22.83 3.21
N VAL A 25 1.48 -21.94 2.24
CA VAL A 25 2.44 -21.76 1.14
C VAL A 25 2.86 -20.31 1.02
N ASN A 26 4.00 -20.06 0.37
CA ASN A 26 4.35 -18.71 -0.04
C ASN A 26 3.45 -18.29 -1.21
N GLY A 27 2.58 -17.30 -0.99
CA GLY A 27 1.55 -16.88 -1.92
C GLY A 27 0.18 -17.46 -1.55
N LYS A 28 -0.55 -18.01 -2.52
CA LYS A 28 -1.86 -18.65 -2.33
C LYS A 28 -1.95 -19.93 -3.15
N PHE A 29 -2.74 -20.89 -2.67
CA PHE A 29 -3.03 -22.10 -3.42
C PHE A 29 -3.83 -21.80 -4.71
N CYS A 30 -3.69 -22.65 -5.72
CA CYS A 30 -4.38 -22.50 -6.99
C CYS A 30 -5.71 -23.25 -7.01
N LYS A 31 -6.72 -22.61 -7.59
CA LYS A 31 -7.95 -23.26 -8.07
C LYS A 31 -7.62 -24.17 -9.27
N ASP A 32 -8.41 -25.22 -9.49
CA ASP A 32 -8.32 -26.02 -10.73
C ASP A 32 -8.47 -25.09 -11.95
N PRO A 33 -7.48 -25.04 -12.87
CA PRO A 33 -7.53 -24.19 -14.06
C PRO A 33 -8.79 -24.39 -14.91
N LYS A 34 -9.38 -25.59 -14.92
CA LYS A 34 -10.61 -25.88 -15.67
C LYS A 34 -11.85 -25.19 -15.10
N LEU A 35 -11.79 -24.76 -13.85
CA LEU A 35 -12.87 -24.04 -13.17
C LEU A 35 -12.70 -22.52 -13.26
N ALA A 36 -11.56 -22.04 -13.77
CA ALA A 36 -11.28 -20.62 -13.90
C ALA A 36 -12.19 -19.98 -14.95
N ASN A 37 -12.62 -18.74 -14.70
CA ASN A 37 -13.40 -17.95 -15.65
C ASN A 37 -13.03 -16.47 -15.58
N ALA A 38 -13.57 -15.65 -16.47
CA ALA A 38 -13.24 -14.23 -16.58
C ALA A 38 -13.42 -13.43 -15.27
N ASN A 39 -14.38 -13.82 -14.41
CA ASN A 39 -14.61 -13.13 -13.14
C ASN A 39 -13.47 -13.33 -12.13
N ASP A 40 -12.64 -14.38 -12.30
CA ASP A 40 -11.46 -14.59 -11.44
C ASP A 40 -10.35 -13.57 -11.73
N PHE A 41 -10.39 -12.88 -12.87
CA PHE A 41 -9.38 -11.92 -13.36
C PHE A 41 -9.88 -10.47 -13.41
N PHE A 42 -11.05 -10.19 -12.82
CA PHE A 42 -11.76 -8.94 -13.02
C PHE A 42 -12.11 -8.27 -11.69
N LEU A 43 -12.01 -6.94 -11.66
CA LEU A 43 -12.53 -6.09 -10.59
C LEU A 43 -13.28 -4.90 -11.21
N SER A 44 -14.52 -4.69 -10.77
CA SER A 44 -15.32 -3.51 -11.14
C SER A 44 -15.30 -2.44 -10.03
N GLY A 45 -15.74 -1.22 -10.37
CA GLY A 45 -15.91 -0.14 -9.41
C GLY A 45 -14.66 0.70 -9.14
N PHE A 46 -13.53 0.39 -9.80
CA PHE A 46 -12.29 1.17 -9.69
C PHE A 46 -12.42 2.59 -10.25
N GLN A 47 -13.43 2.86 -11.07
CA GLN A 47 -13.76 4.19 -11.58
C GLN A 47 -14.47 5.08 -10.54
N ILE A 48 -15.06 4.49 -9.50
CA ILE A 48 -15.88 5.20 -8.51
C ILE A 48 -14.95 5.84 -7.47
N PRO A 49 -14.95 7.18 -7.33
CA PRO A 49 -14.16 7.85 -6.30
C PRO A 49 -14.55 7.39 -4.90
N ARG A 50 -13.56 7.20 -4.02
CA ARG A 50 -13.82 6.95 -2.59
C ARG A 50 -13.87 8.24 -1.79
N SER A 51 -14.62 8.19 -0.67
CA SER A 51 -14.69 9.32 0.25
C SER A 51 -13.31 9.62 0.80
N THR A 52 -12.93 10.89 0.78
CA THR A 52 -11.70 11.42 1.38
C THR A 52 -11.98 12.16 2.68
N GLN A 53 -13.19 12.00 3.25
CA GLN A 53 -13.57 12.57 4.54
C GLN A 53 -12.98 11.76 5.70
N ASN A 54 -11.66 11.85 5.85
CA ASN A 54 -10.90 11.22 6.92
C ASN A 54 -9.70 12.12 7.32
N PRO A 55 -9.02 11.84 8.45
CA PRO A 55 -8.00 12.74 8.98
C PRO A 55 -6.83 13.04 8.04
N VAL A 56 -6.51 12.14 7.10
CA VAL A 56 -5.42 12.35 6.14
C VAL A 56 -5.92 12.86 4.79
N GLY A 57 -7.24 12.93 4.56
CA GLY A 57 -7.81 13.50 3.34
C GLY A 57 -7.58 12.66 2.07
N SER A 58 -7.25 11.37 2.20
CA SER A 58 -7.02 10.47 1.07
C SER A 58 -7.56 9.08 1.34
N THR A 59 -7.85 8.31 0.29
CA THR A 59 -8.28 6.91 0.37
C THR A 59 -7.65 6.09 -0.75
N VAL A 60 -7.02 4.98 -0.38
CA VAL A 60 -6.40 3.98 -1.24
C VAL A 60 -7.39 2.84 -1.44
N THR A 61 -7.72 2.52 -2.69
CA THR A 61 -8.49 1.33 -3.05
C THR A 61 -7.54 0.32 -3.69
N PRO A 62 -7.22 -0.80 -3.02
CA PRO A 62 -6.34 -1.81 -3.57
C PRO A 62 -7.04 -2.66 -4.63
N ALA A 63 -6.26 -3.11 -5.61
CA ALA A 63 -6.59 -4.15 -6.58
C ALA A 63 -5.39 -5.12 -6.64
N ASN A 64 -5.19 -5.82 -5.52
CA ASN A 64 -4.14 -6.82 -5.35
C ASN A 64 -4.73 -8.24 -5.39
N VAL A 65 -3.93 -9.26 -5.10
CA VAL A 65 -4.38 -10.67 -5.16
C VAL A 65 -5.59 -11.01 -4.28
N ASP A 66 -5.84 -10.22 -3.22
CA ASP A 66 -7.00 -10.41 -2.36
C ASP A 66 -8.30 -9.86 -2.97
N GLN A 67 -8.21 -8.94 -3.94
CA GLN A 67 -9.37 -8.44 -4.71
C GLN A 67 -9.50 -9.10 -6.09
N ILE A 68 -8.38 -9.46 -6.72
CA ILE A 68 -8.32 -10.11 -8.03
C ILE A 68 -7.52 -11.41 -7.88
N ALA A 69 -8.22 -12.53 -7.66
CA ALA A 69 -7.61 -13.82 -7.40
C ALA A 69 -6.66 -14.29 -8.52
N GLY A 70 -6.95 -13.92 -9.76
CA GLY A 70 -6.13 -14.20 -10.94
C GLY A 70 -4.76 -13.52 -10.96
N LEU A 71 -4.48 -12.56 -10.07
CA LEU A 71 -3.14 -11.94 -9.94
C LEU A 71 -2.12 -12.85 -9.25
N ASN A 72 -2.55 -13.95 -8.65
CA ASN A 72 -1.65 -14.87 -7.98
C ASN A 72 -0.64 -15.45 -9.00
N THR A 73 0.62 -15.49 -8.57
CA THR A 73 1.82 -15.84 -9.35
C THR A 73 2.24 -14.85 -10.46
N LEU A 74 1.44 -13.82 -10.78
CA LEU A 74 1.73 -12.89 -11.89
C LEU A 74 2.65 -11.71 -11.51
N GLY A 75 2.92 -11.52 -10.22
CA GLY A 75 3.93 -10.56 -9.77
C GLY A 75 3.57 -9.09 -9.97
N ILE A 76 2.28 -8.75 -10.13
CA ILE A 76 1.80 -7.38 -10.27
C ILE A 76 0.52 -7.11 -9.47
N SER A 77 0.27 -5.85 -9.15
CA SER A 77 -0.99 -5.36 -8.58
C SER A 77 -1.23 -3.90 -8.96
N LEU A 78 -2.42 -3.39 -8.65
CA LEU A 78 -2.82 -2.01 -8.89
C LEU A 78 -3.42 -1.41 -7.61
N ALA A 79 -3.36 -0.08 -7.48
CA ALA A 79 -4.09 0.69 -6.49
C ALA A 79 -4.63 1.98 -7.13
N ARG A 80 -5.82 2.40 -6.71
CA ARG A 80 -6.34 3.75 -6.97
C ARG A 80 -6.21 4.55 -5.71
N ILE A 81 -5.84 5.81 -5.84
CA ILE A 81 -5.74 6.72 -4.71
C ILE A 81 -6.55 7.97 -5.03
N ASP A 82 -7.56 8.23 -4.20
CA ASP A 82 -8.37 9.45 -4.24
C ASP A 82 -7.87 10.41 -3.17
N PHE A 83 -7.70 11.68 -3.55
CA PHE A 83 -7.26 12.75 -2.64
C PHE A 83 -8.25 13.91 -2.68
N GLY A 84 -8.68 14.36 -1.49
CA GLY A 84 -9.32 15.67 -1.35
C GLY A 84 -8.26 16.79 -1.45
N PRO A 85 -8.66 18.07 -1.46
CA PRO A 85 -7.71 19.18 -1.36
C PRO A 85 -6.87 19.05 -0.08
N ASN A 86 -5.55 19.22 -0.19
CA ASN A 86 -4.58 18.97 0.90
C ASN A 86 -4.54 17.52 1.41
N GLY A 87 -5.16 16.57 0.71
CA GLY A 87 -5.11 15.15 1.04
C GLY A 87 -3.70 14.59 0.97
N LEU A 88 -3.31 13.83 1.97
CA LEU A 88 -2.01 13.21 2.12
C LEU A 88 -2.17 11.68 2.10
N ASN A 89 -1.42 11.01 1.24
CA ASN A 89 -1.04 9.63 1.46
C ASN A 89 0.26 9.66 2.29
N PRO A 90 0.22 9.35 3.60
CA PRO A 90 1.31 9.63 4.53
C PRO A 90 2.60 8.89 4.16
N PRO A 91 3.76 9.27 4.74
CA PRO A 91 4.99 8.51 4.56
C PRO A 91 4.78 7.02 4.82
N HIS A 92 5.05 6.21 3.80
CA HIS A 92 4.89 4.76 3.82
C HIS A 92 5.94 4.06 2.95
N THR A 93 6.02 2.74 3.05
CA THR A 93 6.88 1.91 2.20
C THR A 93 6.19 0.61 1.80
N HIS A 94 6.59 0.08 0.64
CA HIS A 94 6.18 -1.22 0.12
C HIS A 94 7.35 -2.20 0.26
N PRO A 95 7.32 -3.12 1.25
CA PRO A 95 8.45 -4.02 1.51
C PRO A 95 8.69 -5.05 0.39
N ARG A 96 7.72 -5.26 -0.50
CA ARG A 96 7.75 -6.34 -1.51
C ARG A 96 7.46 -5.88 -2.93
N GLY A 97 7.38 -4.58 -3.22
CA GLY A 97 7.12 -4.10 -4.58
C GLY A 97 7.67 -2.70 -4.84
N THR A 98 8.17 -2.48 -6.05
CA THR A 98 8.37 -1.14 -6.61
C THR A 98 7.02 -0.61 -7.07
N GLU A 99 6.79 0.68 -6.96
CA GLU A 99 5.58 1.35 -7.44
C GLU A 99 5.89 2.29 -8.61
N ILE A 100 5.00 2.32 -9.59
CA ILE A 100 4.93 3.39 -10.59
C ILE A 100 3.52 3.99 -10.55
N LEU A 101 3.46 5.31 -10.40
CA LEU A 101 2.23 6.06 -10.22
C LEU A 101 2.02 7.02 -11.39
N VAL A 102 0.78 7.06 -11.92
CA VAL A 102 0.32 8.06 -12.89
C VAL A 102 -0.78 8.92 -12.28
N VAL A 103 -0.71 10.23 -12.48
CA VAL A 103 -1.78 11.14 -12.09
C VAL A 103 -2.86 11.16 -13.18
N VAL A 104 -4.08 10.80 -12.82
CA VAL A 104 -5.22 10.80 -13.74
C VAL A 104 -5.97 12.13 -13.68
N GLU A 105 -6.04 12.74 -12.50
CA GLU A 105 -6.70 14.04 -12.25
C GLU A 105 -5.95 14.82 -11.16
N GLY A 106 -6.01 16.16 -11.23
CA GLY A 106 -5.44 17.05 -10.22
C GLY A 106 -3.92 17.21 -10.29
N THR A 107 -3.34 17.60 -9.15
CA THR A 107 -1.91 17.93 -9.01
C THR A 107 -1.37 17.36 -7.70
N LEU A 108 -0.32 16.55 -7.76
CA LEU A 108 0.27 15.90 -6.60
C LEU A 108 1.74 16.31 -6.41
N TYR A 109 2.10 16.75 -5.21
CA TYR A 109 3.49 16.78 -4.76
C TYR A 109 3.87 15.39 -4.24
N VAL A 110 4.82 14.74 -4.89
CA VAL A 110 5.26 13.39 -4.53
C VAL A 110 6.74 13.36 -4.20
N GLY A 111 7.18 12.34 -3.48
CA GLY A 111 8.60 12.07 -3.34
C GLY A 111 8.94 10.82 -2.55
N PHE A 112 10.21 10.40 -2.64
CA PHE A 112 10.80 9.36 -1.82
C PHE A 112 12.12 9.82 -1.20
N VAL A 113 12.52 9.15 -0.13
CA VAL A 113 13.78 9.38 0.58
C VAL A 113 14.69 8.18 0.36
N THR A 114 15.95 8.43 -0.03
CA THR A 114 16.94 7.35 -0.22
C THR A 114 17.43 6.80 1.12
N SER A 115 18.16 5.68 1.07
CA SER A 115 18.68 5.04 2.28
C SER A 115 19.78 5.88 2.95
N ASN A 116 20.12 5.52 4.20
CA ASN A 116 21.20 6.16 4.94
C ASN A 116 22.53 6.23 4.17
N GLY A 117 22.83 5.21 3.36
CA GLY A 117 24.07 5.15 2.56
C GLY A 117 24.14 6.21 1.46
N ASP A 118 22.99 6.75 1.03
CA ASP A 118 22.86 7.86 0.09
C ASP A 118 22.43 9.16 0.79
N GLY A 119 22.65 9.23 2.11
CA GLY A 119 22.48 10.46 2.89
C GLY A 119 21.03 10.88 3.12
N ASN A 120 20.06 9.96 3.05
CA ASN A 120 18.63 10.27 3.24
C ASN A 120 18.15 11.38 2.31
N ARG A 121 18.61 11.36 1.05
CA ARG A 121 18.30 12.39 0.07
C ARG A 121 16.84 12.30 -0.36
N LEU A 122 16.17 13.45 -0.35
CA LEU A 122 14.81 13.59 -0.83
C LEU A 122 14.78 13.82 -2.35
N PHE A 123 14.02 12.99 -3.07
CA PHE A 123 13.67 13.17 -4.48
C PHE A 123 12.20 13.51 -4.59
N THR A 124 11.87 14.68 -5.13
CA THR A 124 10.48 15.14 -5.22
C THR A 124 10.15 15.79 -6.56
N LYS A 125 8.86 15.79 -6.88
CA LYS A 125 8.30 16.47 -8.04
C LYS A 125 6.85 16.85 -7.79
N VAL A 126 6.40 17.94 -8.40
CA VAL A 126 4.96 18.22 -8.57
C VAL A 126 4.53 17.61 -9.90
N LEU A 127 3.61 16.67 -9.83
CA LEU A 127 3.02 15.96 -10.96
C LEU A 127 1.66 16.55 -11.30
N ASN A 128 1.38 16.72 -12.58
CA ASN A 128 0.07 17.06 -13.12
C ASN A 128 -0.55 15.86 -13.82
N LYS A 129 -1.82 15.97 -14.23
CA LYS A 129 -2.50 14.95 -15.04
C LYS A 129 -1.63 14.47 -16.21
N GLY A 130 -1.42 13.15 -16.27
CA GLY A 130 -0.62 12.46 -17.28
C GLY A 130 0.82 12.21 -16.87
N ASP A 131 1.34 12.92 -15.87
CA ASP A 131 2.71 12.72 -15.37
C ASP A 131 2.82 11.40 -14.59
N VAL A 132 4.02 10.80 -14.66
CA VAL A 132 4.35 9.51 -14.05
C VAL A 132 5.56 9.66 -13.14
N PHE A 133 5.59 8.91 -12.04
CA PHE A 133 6.71 8.87 -11.10
C PHE A 133 6.91 7.48 -10.52
N VAL A 134 8.17 7.10 -10.25
CA VAL A 134 8.54 5.77 -9.75
C VAL A 134 9.05 5.86 -8.32
N PHE A 135 8.57 4.96 -7.46
CA PHE A 135 9.05 4.79 -6.09
C PHE A 135 9.77 3.45 -5.95
N PRO A 136 11.09 3.44 -5.72
CA PRO A 136 11.85 2.20 -5.57
C PRO A 136 11.38 1.35 -4.40
N ILE A 137 11.42 0.01 -4.57
CA ILE A 137 11.04 -0.96 -3.54
C ILE A 137 11.69 -0.64 -2.18
N GLY A 138 10.88 -0.67 -1.12
CA GLY A 138 11.35 -0.51 0.25
C GLY A 138 11.67 0.93 0.68
N LEU A 139 11.69 1.92 -0.22
CA LEU A 139 11.95 3.31 0.16
C LEU A 139 10.71 4.01 0.72
N ILE A 140 10.92 4.86 1.73
CA ILE A 140 9.87 5.70 2.29
C ILE A 140 9.48 6.75 1.25
N HIS A 141 8.19 6.85 0.96
CA HIS A 141 7.64 7.80 0.01
C HIS A 141 6.25 8.29 0.42
N PHE A 142 5.75 9.32 -0.25
CA PHE A 142 4.49 10.00 0.07
C PHE A 142 3.91 10.69 -1.17
N GLN A 143 2.62 11.04 -1.07
CA GLN A 143 1.94 11.92 -2.04
C GLN A 143 1.04 12.91 -1.30
N LEU A 144 1.11 14.20 -1.67
CA LEU A 144 0.30 15.27 -1.12
C LEU A 144 -0.42 15.99 -2.26
N ASN A 145 -1.74 16.13 -2.17
CA ASN A 145 -2.49 16.97 -3.09
C ASN A 145 -2.26 18.45 -2.76
N VAL A 146 -1.44 19.10 -3.57
CA VAL A 146 -1.13 20.54 -3.47
C VAL A 146 -2.01 21.39 -4.39
N GLY A 147 -2.90 20.76 -5.16
CA GLY A 147 -3.91 21.44 -5.96
C GLY A 147 -5.10 21.92 -5.13
N HIS A 148 -5.94 22.74 -5.77
CA HIS A 148 -7.17 23.28 -5.16
C HIS A 148 -8.41 22.41 -5.39
N VAL A 149 -8.26 21.33 -6.15
CA VAL A 149 -9.34 20.38 -6.51
C VAL A 149 -8.95 18.98 -6.07
N ASN A 150 -9.90 18.04 -6.12
CA ASN A 150 -9.60 16.63 -5.90
C ASN A 150 -8.55 16.13 -6.90
N ALA A 151 -7.74 15.16 -6.48
CA ALA A 151 -6.77 14.49 -7.33
C ALA A 151 -6.99 12.98 -7.30
N VAL A 152 -6.66 12.32 -8.41
CA VAL A 152 -6.76 10.86 -8.55
C VAL A 152 -5.46 10.35 -9.15
N ALA A 153 -4.90 9.31 -8.55
CA ALA A 153 -3.75 8.61 -9.07
C ALA A 153 -4.02 7.10 -9.18
N LEU A 154 -3.35 6.46 -10.13
CA LEU A 154 -3.28 5.01 -10.25
C LEU A 154 -1.83 4.56 -10.06
N ALA A 155 -1.62 3.59 -9.19
CA ALA A 155 -0.32 3.04 -8.85
C ALA A 155 -0.25 1.56 -9.24
N ALA A 156 0.65 1.20 -10.13
CA ALA A 156 0.96 -0.20 -10.45
C ALA A 156 2.18 -0.64 -9.63
N LEU A 157 2.13 -1.84 -9.06
CA LEU A 157 3.18 -2.36 -8.20
C LEU A 157 3.73 -3.69 -8.70
N SER A 158 5.04 -3.88 -8.56
CA SER A 158 5.76 -5.08 -9.03
C SER A 158 5.62 -6.29 -8.08
N SER A 159 4.44 -6.48 -7.50
CA SER A 159 4.11 -7.65 -6.69
C SER A 159 2.60 -7.85 -6.60
N GLN A 160 2.15 -9.10 -6.55
CA GLN A 160 0.75 -9.46 -6.29
C GLN A 160 0.28 -9.02 -4.89
N ASN A 161 1.22 -8.86 -3.95
CA ASN A 161 1.01 -8.36 -2.60
C ASN A 161 2.24 -7.54 -2.17
N PRO A 162 2.27 -6.23 -2.51
CA PRO A 162 3.40 -5.35 -2.19
C PRO A 162 3.55 -5.12 -0.68
N GLY A 163 2.46 -5.24 0.08
CA GLY A 163 2.38 -4.84 1.49
C GLY A 163 2.47 -3.33 1.65
N VAL A 164 2.03 -2.80 2.78
CA VAL A 164 2.18 -1.38 3.10
C VAL A 164 2.60 -1.22 4.55
N ILE A 165 3.57 -0.35 4.80
CA ILE A 165 3.97 0.05 6.14
C ILE A 165 3.85 1.57 6.21
N THR A 166 2.74 2.05 6.77
CA THR A 166 2.58 3.48 7.09
C THR A 166 3.45 3.80 8.30
N ILE A 167 4.42 4.71 8.13
CA ILE A 167 5.54 4.84 9.08
C ILE A 167 5.06 5.23 10.47
N ALA A 168 4.21 6.24 10.59
CA ALA A 168 3.73 6.68 11.90
C ALA A 168 2.87 5.60 12.59
N ASN A 169 2.04 4.89 11.83
CA ASN A 169 1.18 3.82 12.35
C ASN A 169 2.02 2.64 12.85
N ALA A 170 3.08 2.28 12.12
CA ALA A 170 3.97 1.20 12.51
C ALA A 170 4.85 1.56 13.72
N VAL A 171 5.31 2.82 13.82
CA VAL A 171 6.20 3.28 14.89
C VAL A 171 5.42 3.58 16.18
N PHE A 172 4.31 4.30 16.08
CA PHE A 172 3.58 4.81 17.24
C PHE A 172 2.25 4.09 17.49
N GLY A 173 1.70 3.38 16.50
CA GLY A 173 0.41 2.68 16.59
C GLY A 173 0.51 1.14 16.62
N SER A 174 1.71 0.57 16.79
CA SER A 174 1.91 -0.88 16.80
C SER A 174 1.16 -1.56 17.95
N LYS A 175 0.82 -2.84 17.76
CA LYS A 175 0.17 -3.66 18.79
C LYS A 175 0.92 -4.99 18.94
N PRO A 176 1.59 -5.25 20.09
CA PRO A 176 1.77 -4.33 21.23
C PRO A 176 2.59 -3.07 20.87
N PRO A 177 2.49 -1.98 21.67
CA PRO A 177 3.26 -0.75 21.42
C PRO A 177 4.76 -0.99 21.58
N ILE A 178 5.59 -0.30 20.79
CA ILE A 178 7.05 -0.27 20.98
C ILE A 178 7.35 0.36 22.34
N ASN A 179 8.36 -0.17 23.04
CA ASN A 179 8.79 0.37 24.32
C ASN A 179 9.11 1.89 24.20
N PRO A 180 8.50 2.76 25.04
CA PRO A 180 8.72 4.20 24.98
C PRO A 180 10.19 4.62 25.07
N ASP A 181 11.01 3.93 25.86
CA ASP A 181 12.44 4.26 26.00
C ASP A 181 13.22 4.02 24.69
N VAL A 182 12.80 3.02 23.88
CA VAL A 182 13.36 2.78 22.55
C VAL A 182 13.05 3.96 21.63
N LEU A 183 11.80 4.40 21.61
CA LEU A 183 11.37 5.51 20.75
C LEU A 183 11.94 6.85 21.21
N ALA A 184 11.97 7.12 22.52
CA ALA A 184 12.55 8.34 23.08
C ALA A 184 14.02 8.46 22.71
N LYS A 185 14.78 7.35 22.82
CA LYS A 185 16.18 7.31 22.40
C LYS A 185 16.34 7.46 20.89
N ALA A 186 15.51 6.79 20.09
CA ALA A 186 15.59 6.81 18.63
C ALA A 186 15.23 8.20 18.04
N PHE A 187 14.19 8.84 18.57
CA PHE A 187 13.71 10.15 18.14
C PHE A 187 14.37 11.32 18.87
N GLN A 188 15.21 11.05 19.88
CA GLN A 188 15.93 12.05 20.69
C GLN A 188 14.98 13.03 21.39
N VAL A 189 13.88 12.52 21.91
CA VAL A 189 12.86 13.25 22.66
C VAL A 189 12.63 12.60 24.02
N ASP A 190 11.85 13.25 24.89
CA ASP A 190 11.44 12.64 26.15
C ASP A 190 10.27 11.66 25.97
N ASN A 191 10.06 10.83 27.00
CA ASN A 191 8.96 9.85 27.02
C ASN A 191 7.57 10.50 26.96
N LYS A 192 7.39 11.76 27.37
CA LYS A 192 6.06 12.43 27.29
C LYS A 192 5.67 12.70 25.85
N VAL A 193 6.62 13.07 25.00
CA VAL A 193 6.38 13.23 23.55
C VAL A 193 6.03 11.87 22.92
N VAL A 194 6.75 10.82 23.28
CA VAL A 194 6.47 9.46 22.78
C VAL A 194 5.09 9.00 23.24
N ASP A 195 4.78 9.13 24.53
CA ASP A 195 3.47 8.77 25.09
C ASP A 195 2.34 9.54 24.41
N TYR A 196 2.57 10.83 24.12
CA TYR A 196 1.62 11.64 23.36
C TYR A 196 1.39 11.08 21.95
N LEU A 197 2.46 10.74 21.23
CA LEU A 197 2.39 10.18 19.87
C LEU A 197 1.74 8.79 19.88
N GLN A 198 2.06 7.92 20.83
CA GLN A 198 1.46 6.59 20.95
C GLN A 198 -0.03 6.63 21.33
N LYS A 199 -0.48 7.72 21.97
CA LYS A 199 -1.90 7.97 22.26
C LYS A 199 -2.67 8.58 21.07
N GLN A 200 -1.99 9.06 20.03
CA GLN A 200 -2.67 9.58 18.85
C GLN A 200 -3.40 8.47 18.09
N PHE A 201 -4.48 8.86 17.41
CA PHE A 201 -5.18 7.96 16.50
C PHE A 201 -4.52 8.01 15.12
N TRP A 202 -3.73 6.99 14.81
CA TRP A 202 -3.07 6.83 13.52
C TRP A 202 -4.02 6.20 12.50
N TYR A 203 -4.35 6.93 11.44
CA TYR A 203 -5.32 6.49 10.43
C TYR A 203 -4.64 5.69 9.31
N ASN A 204 -5.21 4.54 8.96
CA ASN A 204 -4.89 3.85 7.71
C ASN A 204 -5.87 4.34 6.65
N ASN A 205 -5.37 4.86 5.54
CA ASN A 205 -6.18 5.28 4.39
C ASN A 205 -6.46 4.14 3.41
N SER A 206 -6.29 2.88 3.82
CA SER A 206 -6.47 1.68 3.00
C SER A 206 -7.67 0.86 3.46
#